data_AF-A0A8T3PJ61-F1
#
_entry.id   AF-A0A8T3PJ61-F1
#
_cell.length_a   1.000
_cell.length_b   1.000
_cell.length_c   1.000
_cell.angle_alpha   90.00
_cell.angle_beta   90.00
_cell.angle_gamma   90.00
#
_symmetry.space_group_name_H-M   'P 1'
#
loop_
_entity.id
_entity.type
_entity.pdbx_description
1 polymer ?
#
loop_
_entity_poly.entity_id
_entity_poly.type
_entity_poly.pdbx_seq_one_letter_code
_entity_poly.pdbx_strand_id
1 'polypeptide(L)'
;IFSMGPDVTLETVKATRARLDTYAMDVQATNRTLTKQIDDRDDCAKVANEYVVRARKAVQGYFGPDSAQYAQVGGTRATERKSGGRRAKVPALPQAA
;
A
#
# COMPACT_ATOMS: atom_id res chain seq x y z
N ILE A 1 15.82 14.18 50.29
CA ILE A 1 16.32 15.29 49.42
C ILE A 1 16.83 14.63 48.15
N PHE A 2 16.19 14.86 47.00
CA PHE A 2 16.60 14.27 45.73
C PHE A 2 17.85 14.99 45.22
N SER A 3 18.98 14.28 45.07
CA SER A 3 20.26 14.82 44.60
C SER A 3 20.65 14.12 43.30
N MET A 4 20.80 14.88 42.22
CA MET A 4 21.08 14.38 40.86
C MET A 4 22.59 14.19 40.58
N GLY A 5 23.46 14.25 41.60
CA GLY A 5 24.92 14.24 41.43
C GLY A 5 25.48 15.58 40.93
N PRO A 6 26.80 15.82 41.07
CA PRO A 6 27.42 17.13 40.77
C PRO A 6 27.39 17.52 39.28
N ASP A 7 27.15 16.56 38.39
CA ASP A 7 27.22 16.76 36.93
C ASP A 7 25.88 17.18 36.29
N VAL A 8 24.78 17.01 37.02
CA VAL A 8 23.44 17.39 36.54
C VAL A 8 23.07 18.75 37.13
N THR A 9 23.52 19.79 36.46
CA THR A 9 23.17 21.18 36.79
C THR A 9 21.88 21.58 36.05
N LEU A 10 21.20 22.61 36.55
CA LEU A 10 20.00 23.13 35.88
C LEU A 10 20.29 23.56 34.43
N GLU A 11 21.47 24.11 34.18
CA GLU A 11 21.88 24.56 32.85
C GLU A 11 22.10 23.39 31.89
N THR A 12 22.70 22.29 32.35
CA THR A 12 22.84 21.08 31.51
C THR A 12 21.48 20.44 31.20
N VAL A 13 20.53 20.50 32.14
CA VAL A 13 19.15 20.02 31.92
C VAL A 13 18.42 20.89 30.88
N LYS A 14 18.50 22.23 31.00
CA LYS A 14 17.89 23.15 30.02
C LYS A 14 18.46 22.96 28.62
N ALA A 15 19.80 22.86 28.50
CA ALA A 15 20.46 22.63 27.22
C ALA A 15 20.05 21.29 26.59
N THR A 16 19.97 20.23 27.40
CA THR A 16 19.52 18.91 26.96
C THR A 16 18.06 18.94 26.50
N ARG A 17 17.20 19.66 27.22
CA ARG A 17 15.79 19.82 26.84
C ARG A 17 15.65 20.56 25.50
N ALA A 18 16.36 21.66 25.32
CA ALA A 18 16.35 22.40 24.06
C ALA A 18 16.79 21.52 22.88
N ARG A 19 17.86 20.71 23.06
CA ARG A 19 18.30 19.74 22.05
C ARG A 19 17.24 18.69 21.75
N LEU A 20 16.59 18.15 22.79
CA LEU A 20 15.51 17.17 22.63
C LEU A 20 14.34 17.76 21.84
N ASP A 21 13.96 18.99 22.12
CA ASP A 21 12.89 19.67 21.39
C ASP A 21 13.28 19.90 19.91
N THR A 22 14.54 20.27 19.62
CA THR A 22 15.07 20.34 18.25
C THR A 22 15.00 19.00 17.54
N TYR A 23 15.52 17.92 18.14
CA TYR A 23 15.47 16.59 17.53
C TYR A 23 14.04 16.08 17.34
N ALA A 24 13.12 16.39 18.26
CA ALA A 24 11.72 16.04 18.10
C ALA A 24 11.10 16.75 16.89
N MET A 25 11.42 18.02 16.67
CA MET A 25 10.99 18.77 15.48
C MET A 25 11.58 18.20 14.19
N ASP A 26 12.87 17.84 14.20
CA ASP A 26 13.55 17.23 13.06
C ASP A 26 12.92 15.89 12.67
N VAL A 27 12.65 15.02 13.65
CA VAL A 27 11.97 13.74 13.42
C VAL A 27 10.58 13.97 12.83
N GLN A 28 9.83 14.95 13.31
CA GLN A 28 8.52 15.28 12.73
C GLN A 28 8.64 15.78 11.29
N ALA A 29 9.64 16.61 10.98
CA ALA A 29 9.89 17.09 9.63
C ALA A 29 10.27 15.94 8.69
N THR A 30 11.17 15.04 9.11
CA THR A 30 11.55 13.85 8.33
C THR A 30 10.35 12.93 8.10
N ASN A 31 9.52 12.69 9.12
CA ASN A 31 8.33 11.87 8.97
C ASN A 31 7.34 12.46 7.94
N ARG A 32 7.14 13.79 7.94
CA ARG A 32 6.31 14.45 6.92
C ARG A 32 6.86 14.25 5.51
N THR A 33 8.17 14.38 5.34
CA THR A 33 8.83 14.12 4.05
C THR A 33 8.68 12.67 3.63
N LEU A 34 8.85 11.72 4.55
CA LEU A 34 8.70 10.30 4.27
C LEU A 34 7.26 9.97 3.85
N THR A 35 6.25 10.48 4.56
CA THR A 35 4.83 10.30 4.19
C THR A 35 4.59 10.81 2.78
N LYS A 36 5.04 12.03 2.46
CA LYS A 36 4.89 12.58 1.11
C LYS A 36 5.53 11.70 0.03
N GLN A 37 6.75 11.21 0.27
CA GLN A 37 7.45 10.34 -0.69
C GLN A 37 6.75 8.99 -0.87
N ILE A 38 6.15 8.45 0.19
CA ILE A 38 5.34 7.23 0.12
C ILE A 38 4.09 7.49 -0.71
N ASP A 39 3.39 8.61 -0.48
CA ASP A 39 2.20 8.98 -1.24
C ASP A 39 2.53 9.15 -2.74
N ASP A 40 3.60 9.89 -3.05
CA ASP A 40 4.06 10.10 -4.43
C ASP A 40 4.40 8.76 -5.12
N ARG A 41 5.09 7.85 -4.41
CA ARG A 41 5.40 6.50 -4.91
C ARG A 41 4.12 5.71 -5.19
N ASP A 42 3.18 5.73 -4.26
CA ASP A 42 1.95 4.95 -4.34
C ASP A 42 1.05 5.46 -5.47
N ASP A 43 1.01 6.77 -5.69
CA ASP A 43 0.29 7.36 -6.83
C ASP A 43 0.95 7.01 -8.17
N CYS A 44 2.28 7.05 -8.27
CA CYS A 44 2.98 6.54 -9.45
C CYS A 44 2.71 5.05 -9.69
N ALA A 45 2.68 4.23 -8.62
CA ALA A 45 2.40 2.80 -8.72
C ALA A 45 0.97 2.51 -9.21
N LYS A 46 -0.03 3.28 -8.75
CA LYS A 46 -1.41 3.19 -9.25
C LYS A 46 -1.46 3.47 -10.75
N VAL A 47 -0.87 4.58 -11.20
CA VAL A 47 -0.84 4.96 -12.62
C VAL A 47 -0.12 3.92 -13.47
N ALA A 48 1.02 3.41 -13.01
CA ALA A 48 1.74 2.34 -13.70
C ALA A 48 0.90 1.06 -13.82
N ASN A 49 0.18 0.67 -12.76
CA ASN A 49 -0.71 -0.47 -12.78
C ASN A 49 -1.83 -0.29 -13.81
N GLU A 50 -2.45 0.89 -13.88
CA GLU A 50 -3.47 1.19 -14.89
C GLU A 50 -2.94 0.98 -16.32
N TYR A 51 -1.72 1.46 -16.62
CA TYR A 51 -1.12 1.25 -17.93
C TYR A 51 -0.89 -0.23 -18.23
N VAL A 52 -0.34 -0.98 -17.27
CA VAL A 52 -0.12 -2.43 -17.41
C VAL A 52 -1.43 -3.17 -17.66
N VAL A 53 -2.49 -2.85 -16.91
CA VAL A 53 -3.81 -3.46 -17.09
C VAL A 53 -4.39 -3.13 -18.46
N ARG A 54 -4.33 -1.86 -18.89
CA ARG A 54 -4.81 -1.44 -20.22
C ARG A 54 -4.04 -2.14 -21.35
N ALA A 55 -2.71 -2.17 -21.26
CA ALA A 55 -1.88 -2.85 -22.25
C ALA A 55 -2.20 -4.35 -22.34
N ARG A 56 -2.30 -5.03 -21.19
CA ARG A 56 -2.68 -6.43 -21.12
C ARG A 56 -4.07 -6.68 -21.70
N LYS A 57 -5.02 -5.77 -21.47
CA LYS A 57 -6.37 -5.85 -22.06
C LYS A 57 -6.37 -5.65 -23.56
N ALA A 58 -5.55 -4.74 -24.09
CA ALA A 58 -5.36 -4.59 -25.53
C ALA A 58 -4.81 -5.87 -26.17
N VAL A 59 -3.77 -6.47 -25.58
CA VAL A 59 -3.21 -7.75 -26.03
C VAL A 59 -4.27 -8.87 -25.96
N GLN A 60 -5.06 -8.93 -24.89
CA GLN A 60 -6.17 -9.87 -24.75
C GLN A 60 -7.20 -9.70 -25.88
N GLY A 61 -7.53 -8.46 -26.22
CA GLY A 61 -8.50 -8.16 -27.27
C GLY A 61 -8.01 -8.50 -28.67
N TYR A 62 -6.72 -8.27 -28.95
CA TYR A 62 -6.14 -8.50 -30.28
C TYR A 62 -5.81 -9.98 -30.54
N PHE A 63 -5.14 -10.66 -29.61
CA PHE A 63 -4.71 -12.06 -29.79
C PHE A 63 -5.69 -13.09 -29.21
N GLY A 64 -6.61 -12.64 -28.35
CA GLY A 64 -7.55 -13.51 -27.65
C GLY A 64 -7.07 -13.95 -26.26
N PRO A 65 -8.01 -14.43 -25.41
CA PRO A 65 -7.78 -14.68 -23.99
C PRO A 65 -6.96 -15.93 -23.66
N ASP A 66 -6.78 -16.87 -24.59
CA ASP A 66 -5.98 -18.09 -24.41
C ASP A 66 -4.67 -18.08 -25.23
N SER A 67 -4.32 -16.93 -25.81
CA SER A 67 -3.14 -16.80 -26.68
C SER A 67 -1.81 -16.88 -25.91
N ALA A 68 -0.73 -17.23 -26.62
CA ALA A 68 0.63 -17.18 -26.07
C ALA A 68 1.09 -15.75 -25.77
N GLN A 69 0.71 -14.80 -26.62
CA GLN A 69 1.04 -13.38 -26.48
C GLN A 69 0.40 -12.80 -25.21
N TYR A 70 -0.85 -13.17 -24.92
CA TYR A 70 -1.51 -12.76 -23.69
C TYR A 70 -0.82 -13.31 -22.43
N ALA A 71 -0.37 -14.57 -22.48
CA ALA A 71 0.42 -15.18 -21.41
C ALA A 71 1.78 -14.49 -21.22
N GLN A 72 2.45 -14.17 -22.33
CA GLN A 72 3.77 -13.52 -22.33
C GLN A 72 3.76 -12.14 -21.65
N VAL A 73 2.67 -11.38 -21.76
CA VAL A 73 2.49 -10.08 -21.08
C VAL A 73 1.95 -10.21 -19.64
N GLY A 74 2.04 -11.41 -19.06
CA GLY A 74 1.64 -11.72 -17.70
C GLY A 74 0.13 -11.89 -17.50
N GLY A 75 -0.64 -12.10 -18.56
CA GLY A 75 -2.05 -12.48 -18.47
C GLY A 75 -2.20 -13.98 -18.17
N THR A 76 -3.13 -14.35 -17.29
CA THR A 76 -3.50 -15.77 -17.11
C THR A 76 -4.50 -16.16 -18.20
N ARG A 77 -4.25 -17.27 -18.92
CA ARG A 77 -5.18 -17.76 -19.95
C ARG A 77 -6.54 -18.11 -19.36
N ALA A 78 -7.62 -18.00 -20.14
CA ALA A 78 -8.97 -18.27 -19.64
C ALA A 78 -9.15 -19.73 -19.20
N THR A 79 -8.53 -20.65 -19.92
CA THR A 79 -8.49 -22.09 -19.61
C THR A 79 -7.72 -22.42 -18.32
N GLU A 80 -6.74 -21.60 -17.96
CA GLU A 80 -5.91 -21.76 -16.76
C GLU A 80 -6.49 -21.03 -15.53
N ARG A 81 -7.45 -20.12 -15.74
CA ARG A 81 -8.10 -19.40 -14.65
C ARG A 81 -9.03 -20.33 -13.88
N LYS A 82 -9.04 -20.17 -12.55
CA LYS A 82 -10.08 -20.77 -11.70
C LYS A 82 -11.45 -20.29 -12.16
N SER A 83 -12.27 -21.22 -12.65
CA SER A 83 -13.67 -20.96 -12.97
C SER A 83 -14.43 -20.53 -11.71
N GLY A 84 -15.12 -19.39 -11.79
CA GLY A 84 -16.07 -19.01 -10.75
C GLY A 84 -17.25 -19.97 -10.81
N GLY A 85 -17.35 -20.88 -9.84
CA GLY A 85 -18.49 -21.81 -9.76
C GLY A 85 -19.81 -21.04 -9.76
N ARG A 86 -20.77 -21.46 -10.59
CA ARG A 86 -22.12 -20.89 -10.62
C ARG A 86 -22.77 -21.15 -9.26
N ARG A 87 -23.10 -20.11 -8.49
CA ARG A 87 -23.83 -20.28 -7.22
C ARG A 87 -25.15 -21.00 -7.54
N ALA A 88 -25.37 -22.14 -6.89
CA ALA A 88 -26.64 -22.85 -7.00
C ALA A 88 -27.76 -21.93 -6.51
N LYS A 89 -28.85 -21.84 -7.28
CA LYS A 89 -30.04 -21.08 -6.89
C LYS A 89 -30.64 -21.79 -5.67
N VAL A 90 -30.63 -21.13 -4.51
CA VAL A 90 -31.26 -21.67 -3.31
C VAL A 90 -32.77 -21.75 -3.58
N PRO A 91 -33.40 -22.93 -3.48
CA PRO A 91 -34.84 -23.05 -3.63
C PRO A 91 -35.52 -22.27 -2.49
N ALA A 92 -36.47 -21.41 -2.84
CA ALA A 92 -37.25 -20.67 -1.86
C ALA A 92 -38.05 -21.67 -1.01
N LEU A 93 -37.88 -21.59 0.32
CA LEU A 93 -38.68 -22.39 1.25
C LEU A 93 -40.15 -21.99 1.12
N PRO A 94 -41.10 -22.95 1.14
CA PRO A 94 -42.51 -22.65 1.07
C PRO A 94 -42.93 -21.82 2.29
N GLN A 95 -43.56 -20.68 2.02
CA GLN A 95 -44.10 -19.80 3.05
C GLN A 95 -45.31 -20.52 3.68
N ALA A 96 -45.24 -20.77 4.99
CA ALA A 96 -46.33 -21.40 5.73
C ALA A 96 -47.57 -20.49 5.71
N ALA A 97 -48.72 -21.11 5.40
CA ALA A 97 -50.03 -20.48 5.28
C ALA A 97 -50.65 -20.13 6.64
#